data_AF-A0A5Q4E718-F1
#
_entry.id   AF-A0A5Q4E718-F1
#
_cell.length_a   1.000
_cell.length_b   1.000
_cell.length_c   1.000
_cell.angle_alpha   90.00
_cell.angle_beta   90.00
_cell.angle_gamma   90.00
#
_symmetry.space_group_name_H-M   'P 1'
#
loop_
_entity.id
_entity.type
_entity.pdbx_description
1 polymer ?
#
loop_
_entity_poly.entity_id
_entity_poly.type
_entity_poly.pdbx_seq_one_letter_code
_entity_poly.pdbx_strand_id
1 'polypeptide(L)'
;MTKDEAIGRRPNEVAAIANAGARVFILASGNLTREQMAHLFVATWEKLEKFALGNPSPFIAKVYKDGKIQLWRNRTQLLKIVRQSGL
;
A
#
# COMPACT_ATOMS: atom_id res chain seq x y z
N MET A 1 0.47 5.75 -5.20
CA MET A 1 0.80 4.34 -5.50
C MET A 1 2.30 4.24 -5.73
N THR A 2 2.98 3.19 -5.27
CA THR A 2 4.45 3.02 -5.45
C THR A 2 4.80 1.62 -5.99
N LYS A 3 5.99 1.49 -6.60
CA LYS A 3 6.60 0.20 -6.97
C LYS A 3 7.47 -0.40 -5.87
N ASP A 4 7.65 0.32 -4.76
CA ASP A 4 8.50 -0.16 -3.69
C ASP A 4 7.82 -1.29 -2.90
N GLU A 5 8.21 -2.52 -3.20
CA GLU A 5 7.69 -3.71 -2.53
C GLU A 5 8.24 -3.89 -1.11
N ALA A 6 9.34 -3.23 -0.78
CA ALA A 6 10.00 -3.33 0.52
C ALA A 6 9.50 -2.29 1.52
N ILE A 7 8.71 -1.30 1.08
CA ILE A 7 8.22 -0.18 1.91
C ILE A 7 7.47 -0.63 3.18
N GLY A 8 6.75 -1.76 3.13
CA GLY A 8 6.06 -2.32 4.29
C GLY A 8 6.90 -3.27 5.17
N ARG A 9 8.20 -3.39 4.88
CA ARG A 9 9.17 -4.18 5.65
C ARG A 9 10.22 -3.32 6.34
N ARG A 10 10.56 -2.15 5.79
CA ARG A 10 11.58 -1.23 6.32
C ARG A 10 10.98 -0.39 7.47
N PRO A 11 11.51 -0.47 8.71
CA PRO A 11 10.91 0.21 9.87
C PRO A 11 10.71 1.72 9.71
N ASN A 12 11.69 2.43 9.16
CA ASN A 12 11.62 3.90 8.97
C ASN A 12 10.49 4.29 8.01
N GLU A 13 10.28 3.51 6.95
CA GLU A 13 9.22 3.73 5.96
C GLU A 13 7.85 3.43 6.56
N VAL A 14 7.76 2.34 7.33
CA VAL A 14 6.56 1.99 8.08
C VAL A 14 6.20 3.09 9.09
N ALA A 15 7.19 3.66 9.79
CA ALA A 15 7.00 4.79 10.69
C ALA A 15 6.53 6.05 9.95
N ALA A 16 7.14 6.39 8.81
CA ALA A 16 6.70 7.52 7.99
C ALA A 16 5.24 7.37 7.53
N ILE A 17 4.87 6.17 7.05
CA ILE A 17 3.49 5.86 6.64
C ILE A 17 2.52 5.96 7.81
N ALA A 18 2.91 5.39 8.96
CA ALA A 18 2.06 5.38 10.14
C ALA A 18 1.82 6.79 10.69
N ASN A 19 2.88 7.58 10.84
CA ASN A 19 2.84 8.94 11.36
C ASN A 19 2.08 9.89 10.43
N ALA A 20 2.18 9.69 9.11
CA ALA A 20 1.43 10.47 8.13
C ALA A 20 -0.05 10.06 8.03
N GLY A 21 -0.48 8.95 8.66
CA GLY A 21 -1.81 8.39 8.42
C GLY A 21 -2.03 8.03 6.94
N ALA A 22 -0.99 7.56 6.25
CA ALA A 22 -1.04 7.34 4.82
C ALA A 22 -1.78 6.03 4.45
N ARG A 23 -2.53 6.09 3.34
CA ARG A 23 -3.16 4.95 2.68
C ARG A 23 -2.33 4.56 1.47
N VAL A 24 -1.45 3.58 1.63
CA VAL A 24 -0.46 3.24 0.61
C VAL A 24 -0.90 2.05 -0.22
N PHE A 25 -0.88 2.22 -1.54
CA PHE A 25 -1.04 1.13 -2.50
C PHE A 25 0.31 0.86 -3.17
N ILE A 26 0.74 -0.39 -3.15
CA ILE A 26 1.94 -0.88 -3.82
C ILE A 26 1.56 -1.80 -4.98
N LEU A 27 2.25 -1.71 -6.10
CA LEU A 27 2.11 -2.72 -7.15
C LEU A 27 2.81 -4.01 -6.71
N ALA A 28 2.08 -5.12 -6.70
CA ALA A 28 2.66 -6.43 -6.45
C ALA A 28 3.55 -6.83 -7.63
N SER A 29 4.77 -7.29 -7.30
CA SER A 29 5.82 -7.77 -8.20
C SER A 29 5.31 -8.22 -9.56
N GLY A 30 5.57 -7.36 -10.53
CA GLY A 30 5.23 -7.58 -11.92
C GLY A 30 6.08 -6.67 -12.78
N ASN A 31 6.74 -7.23 -13.79
CA ASN A 31 7.37 -6.48 -14.87
C ASN A 31 6.27 -5.80 -15.71
N LEU A 32 5.64 -4.77 -15.15
CA LEU A 32 4.73 -3.86 -15.84
C LEU A 32 5.52 -2.68 -16.37
N THR A 33 5.31 -2.38 -17.66
CA THR A 33 5.77 -1.12 -18.25
C THR A 33 5.04 0.07 -17.60
N ARG A 34 5.52 1.28 -17.87
CA ARG A 34 4.87 2.50 -17.35
C ARG A 34 3.46 2.66 -17.90
N GLU A 35 3.25 2.36 -19.18
CA GLU A 35 1.93 2.41 -19.82
C GLU A 35 0.98 1.41 -19.15
N GLN A 36 1.43 0.16 -18.96
CA GLN A 36 0.60 -0.88 -18.34
C GLN A 36 0.20 -0.52 -16.90
N MET A 37 1.07 0.14 -16.15
CA MET A 37 0.71 0.65 -14.82
C MET A 37 -0.33 1.76 -14.87
N ALA A 38 -0.19 2.72 -15.79
CA ALA A 38 -1.15 3.80 -15.95
C ALA A 38 -2.53 3.23 -16.31
N HIS A 39 -2.57 2.29 -17.26
CA HIS A 39 -3.79 1.56 -17.61
C HIS A 39 -4.38 0.80 -16.42
N LEU A 40 -3.57 0.05 -15.67
CA LEU A 40 -4.02 -0.67 -14.49
C LEU A 40 -4.61 0.29 -13.45
N PHE A 41 -3.96 1.43 -13.21
CA PHE A 41 -4.43 2.43 -12.25
C PHE A 41 -5.80 2.99 -12.63
N VAL A 42 -5.97 3.41 -13.89
CA VAL A 42 -7.26 3.91 -14.39
C VAL A 42 -8.32 2.82 -14.32
N ALA A 43 -8.00 1.60 -14.76
CA ALA A 43 -8.92 0.46 -14.75
C ALA A 43 -9.30 -0.01 -13.33
N THR A 44 -8.50 0.31 -12.31
CA THR A 44 -8.76 -0.05 -10.91
C THR A 44 -9.19 1.12 -10.03
N TRP A 45 -9.38 2.31 -10.60
CA TRP A 45 -9.64 3.54 -9.85
C TRP A 45 -10.79 3.39 -8.84
N GLU A 46 -11.96 2.92 -9.27
CA GLU A 46 -13.11 2.74 -8.38
C GLU A 46 -12.84 1.71 -7.27
N LYS A 47 -12.08 0.66 -7.57
CA LYS A 47 -11.73 -0.37 -6.57
C LYS A 47 -10.78 0.22 -5.52
N LEU A 48 -9.80 1.02 -5.95
CA LEU A 48 -8.86 1.71 -5.06
C LEU A 48 -9.59 2.68 -4.13
N GLU A 49 -10.52 3.47 -4.67
CA GLU A 49 -11.33 4.41 -3.89
C GLU A 49 -12.20 3.68 -2.85
N LYS A 50 -12.99 2.69 -3.29
CA LYS A 50 -13.81 1.86 -2.38
C LYS A 50 -12.96 1.20 -1.30
N PHE A 51 -11.79 0.67 -1.66
CA PHE A 51 -10.87 0.06 -0.70
C PHE A 51 -10.34 1.09 0.31
N ALA A 52 -9.95 2.28 -0.16
CA ALA A 52 -9.44 3.35 0.69
C ALA A 52 -10.49 3.88 1.67
N LEU A 53 -11.76 3.99 1.25
CA LEU A 53 -12.87 4.41 2.09
C LEU A 53 -13.28 3.31 3.09
N GLY A 54 -13.21 2.04 2.68
CA GLY A 54 -13.61 0.89 3.50
C GLY A 54 -12.57 0.43 4.52
N ASN A 55 -11.32 0.91 4.46
CA ASN A 55 -10.24 0.50 5.36
C ASN A 55 -9.72 1.66 6.21
N PRO A 56 -9.62 1.51 7.54
CA PRO A 56 -9.04 2.52 8.41
C PRO A 56 -7.57 2.81 8.05
N SER A 57 -7.24 4.10 7.99
CA SER A 57 -5.85 4.56 7.89
C SER A 57 -5.10 4.39 9.22
N PRO A 58 -3.76 4.18 9.21
CA PRO A 58 -2.90 3.92 8.06
C PRO A 58 -2.97 2.47 7.57
N PHE A 59 -2.68 2.23 6.29
CA PHE A 59 -2.53 0.87 5.75
C PHE A 59 -1.58 0.81 4.56
N ILE A 60 -1.12 -0.41 4.26
CA ILE A 60 -0.44 -0.76 3.01
C ILE A 60 -1.22 -1.90 2.34
N ALA A 61 -1.60 -1.71 1.08
CA ALA A 61 -2.28 -2.70 0.26
C ALA A 61 -1.49 -3.00 -1.02
N LYS A 62 -1.56 -4.24 -1.49
CA LYS A 62 -0.99 -4.71 -2.75
C LYS A 62 -2.03 -4.66 -3.86
N VAL A 63 -1.65 -4.15 -5.02
CA VAL A 63 -2.42 -4.12 -6.25
C VAL A 63 -1.75 -5.07 -7.25
N TYR A 64 -2.46 -6.12 -7.65
CA TYR A 64 -1.97 -7.12 -8.60
C TYR A 64 -2.34 -6.74 -10.03
N LYS A 65 -1.70 -7.36 -11.03
CA LYS A 65 -1.88 -7.05 -12.46
C LYS A 65 -3.31 -7.27 -12.97
N ASP A 66 -4.07 -8.15 -12.32
CA ASP A 66 -5.50 -8.42 -12.57
C ASP A 66 -6.43 -7.38 -11.90
N GLY A 67 -5.85 -6.39 -11.22
CA GLY A 67 -6.57 -5.38 -10.47
C GLY A 67 -7.13 -5.86 -9.13
N LYS A 68 -6.71 -7.04 -8.65
CA LYS A 68 -7.00 -7.48 -7.28
C LYS A 68 -6.26 -6.60 -6.28
N ILE A 69 -6.96 -6.17 -5.24
CA ILE A 69 -6.39 -5.39 -4.13
C ILE A 69 -6.40 -6.26 -2.88
N GLN A 70 -5.26 -6.36 -2.19
CA GLN A 70 -5.13 -7.14 -0.96
C GLN A 70 -4.48 -6.30 0.14
N LEU A 71 -5.11 -6.26 1.32
CA LEU A 71 -4.52 -5.66 2.50
C LEU A 71 -3.24 -6.41 2.88
N TRP A 72 -2.11 -5.70 2.97
CA TRP A 72 -0.82 -6.29 3.33
C TRP A 72 -0.40 -5.93 4.76
N ARG A 73 -0.61 -4.66 5.15
CA ARG A 73 -0.41 -4.17 6.51
C ARG A 73 -1.59 -3.29 6.90
N ASN A 74 -2.29 -3.66 7.96
CA ASN A 74 -3.35 -2.83 8.54
C ASN A 74 -2.78 -1.87 9.59
N ARG A 75 -3.63 -0.95 10.07
CA ARG A 75 -3.29 0.03 11.11
C ARG A 75 -2.58 -0.61 12.31
N THR A 76 -3.18 -1.65 12.87
CA THR A 76 -2.65 -2.34 14.07
C THR A 76 -1.25 -2.92 13.82
N GLN A 77 -1.03 -3.52 12.65
CA GLN A 77 0.27 -4.08 12.27
C GLN A 77 1.32 -2.98 12.08
N LEU A 78 0.96 -1.87 11.42
CA LEU A 78 1.89 -0.75 11.23
C LEU A 78 2.30 -0.14 12.56
N LEU A 79 1.35 0.18 13.45
CA LEU A 79 1.63 0.75 14.77
C LEU A 79 2.45 -0.20 15.65
N LYS A 80 2.23 -1.52 15.52
CA LYS A 80 3.03 -2.52 16.22
C LYS A 80 4.49 -2.49 15.77
N ILE A 81 4.75 -2.42 14.47
CA ILE A 81 6.12 -2.37 13.92
C ILE A 81 6.84 -1.10 14.40
N VAL A 82 6.16 0.05 14.36
CA VAL A 82 6.72 1.33 14.85
C VAL A 82 7.14 1.21 16.32
N ARG A 83 6.23 0.77 17.18
CA ARG A 83 6.50 0.58 18.62
C ARG A 83 7.66 -0.40 18.89
N GLN A 84 7.74 -1.50 18.12
CA GLN A 84 8.80 -2.50 18.29
C GLN A 84 10.18 -2.03 17.79
N SER A 85 10.20 -1.03 16.90
CA SER A 85 11.44 -0.50 16.32
C SER A 85 12.03 0.65 17.13
N GLY A 86 11.39 1.08 18.21
CA GLY A 86 11.81 2.24 19.00
C GLY A 86 11.64 3.58 18.27
N LEU A 87 10.75 3.62 17.27
CA LEU A 87 10.41 4.80 16.47
C LEU A 87 9.06 5.40 16.91
#